data_AF-A0A3R6YK88-F1
#
_entry.id   AF-A0A3R6YK88-F1
#
_cell.length_a   1.000
_cell.length_b   1.000
_cell.length_c   1.000
_cell.angle_alpha   90.00
_cell.angle_beta   90.00
_cell.angle_gamma   90.00
#
_symmetry.space_group_name_H-M   'P 1'
#
loop_
_entity.id
_entity.type
_entity.pdbx_description
1 polymer ?
#
loop_
_entity_poly.entity_id
_entity_poly.type
_entity_poly.pdbx_seq_one_letter_code
_entity_poly.pdbx_strand_id
1 'polypeptide(L)' 'ITVNDLPVGRNVDEILRLVQAFQYTDEHGEVCPAGWTPGAATLVADPNGSKAYFNKTHQ' A
#
# COMPACT_ATOMS: atom_id res chain seq x y z
N ILE A 1 6.85 -10.83 4.99
CA ILE A 1 8.15 -11.45 4.66
C ILE A 1 8.10 -11.98 3.23
N THR A 2 9.06 -11.63 2.38
CA THR A 2 9.16 -12.16 1.01
C THR A 2 10.14 -13.32 0.99
N VAL A 3 9.71 -14.50 0.56
CA VAL A 3 10.56 -15.67 0.32
C VAL A 3 10.87 -15.69 -1.17
N ASN A 4 12.15 -15.77 -1.54
CA ASN A 4 12.60 -15.67 -2.93
C ASN A 4 13.45 -16.89 -3.30
N ASP A 5 13.26 -17.42 -4.51
CA ASP A 5 14.04 -18.53 -5.06
C ASP A 5 15.31 -18.04 -5.77
N LEU A 6 16.35 -18.90 -5.80
CA LEU A 6 17.68 -18.57 -6.34
C LEU A 6 17.72 -18.04 -7.80
N PRO A 7 16.93 -18.56 -8.77
CA PRO A 7 16.99 -18.07 -10.14
C PRO A 7 16.14 -16.82 -10.39
N VAL A 8 15.40 -16.33 -9.40
CA VAL A 8 14.45 -15.22 -9.57
C VAL A 8 15.01 -13.94 -8.94
N GLY A 9 15.29 -12.94 -9.78
CA GLY A 9 15.73 -11.62 -9.34
C GLY A 9 14.64 -10.88 -8.55
N ARG A 10 15.05 -10.10 -7.56
CA ARG A 10 14.17 -9.23 -6.75
C ARG A 10 14.09 -7.83 -7.37
N ASN A 11 12.99 -7.14 -7.14
CA ASN A 11 12.84 -5.72 -7.47
C ASN A 11 13.09 -4.88 -6.20
N VAL A 12 14.15 -4.06 -6.21
CA VAL A 12 14.51 -3.18 -5.07
C VAL A 12 13.46 -2.09 -4.86
N ASP A 13 12.87 -1.56 -5.93
CA ASP A 13 11.85 -0.52 -5.84
C ASP A 13 10.59 -1.04 -5.14
N GLU A 14 10.24 -2.32 -5.37
CA GLU A 14 9.11 -2.95 -4.68
C GLU A 14 9.41 -3.17 -3.18
N ILE A 15 10.66 -3.51 -2.83
CA ILE A 15 11.08 -3.61 -1.43
C ILE A 15 10.97 -2.25 -0.73
N LEU A 16 11.45 -1.19 -1.38
CA LEU A 16 11.36 0.17 -0.85
C LEU A 16 9.90 0.60 -0.67
N ARG A 17 9.05 0.34 -1.68
CA ARG A 17 7.62 0.64 -1.66
C ARG A 17 6.92 -0.05 -0.49
N LEU A 18 7.24 -1.32 -0.23
CA LEU A 18 6.68 -2.08 0.90
C LEU A 18 7.10 -1.49 2.25
N VAL A 19 8.37 -1.15 2.43
CA VAL A 19 8.85 -0.51 3.67
C VAL A 19 8.14 0.82 3.92
N GLN A 20 8.02 1.66 2.90
CA GLN A 20 7.31 2.94 2.98
C GLN A 20 5.82 2.75 3.29
N ALA A 21 5.18 1.74 2.71
CA ALA A 21 3.78 1.44 2.97
C ALA A 21 3.55 1.06 4.44
N PHE A 22 4.41 0.21 5.01
CA PHE A 22 4.32 -0.15 6.43
C PHE A 22 4.53 1.06 7.36
N GLN A 23 5.54 1.89 7.06
CA GLN A 23 5.76 3.12 7.82
C GLN A 23 4.54 4.04 7.78
N TYR A 24 3.95 4.23 6.59
CA TYR A 24 2.75 5.04 6.44
C TYR A 24 1.58 4.50 7.26
N THR A 25 1.31 3.19 7.20
CA THR A 25 0.20 2.58 7.96
C THR A 25 0.40 2.69 9.47
N ASP A 26 1.64 2.56 9.95
CA ASP A 26 1.97 2.69 11.37
C ASP A 26 1.81 4.13 11.87
N GLU A 27 2.15 5.12 11.05
CA GLU A 27 2.05 6.55 11.40
C GLU A 27 0.62 7.10 11.31
N HIS A 28 -0.15 6.69 10.30
CA HIS A 28 -1.45 7.30 9.97
C HIS A 28 -2.65 6.45 10.38
N GLY A 29 -2.48 5.14 10.63
CA GLY A 29 -3.58 4.22 10.92
C GLY A 29 -4.51 3.93 9.73
N GLU A 30 -4.15 4.38 8.54
CA GLU A 30 -4.81 4.08 7.27
C GLU A 30 -4.15 2.87 6.60
N VAL A 31 -4.81 2.26 5.62
CA VAL A 31 -4.27 1.13 4.85
C VAL A 31 -3.91 1.53 3.42
N CYS A 32 -2.82 0.93 2.92
CA CYS A 32 -2.28 1.17 1.58
C CYS A 32 -2.92 0.22 0.55
N PRO A 33 -3.61 0.73 -0.49
CA PRO A 33 -4.18 -0.08 -1.56
C PRO A 33 -3.12 -0.78 -2.44
N ALA A 34 -3.57 -1.66 -3.34
CA ALA A 34 -2.69 -2.34 -4.29
C ALA A 34 -1.91 -1.34 -5.15
N GLY A 35 -0.59 -1.54 -5.26
CA GLY A 35 0.29 -0.64 -6.03
C GLY A 35 0.49 0.75 -5.40
N TRP A 36 0.10 0.95 -4.14
CA TRP A 36 0.28 2.23 -3.46
C TRP A 36 1.75 2.68 -3.49
N THR A 37 1.95 3.98 -3.73
CA THR A 37 3.24 4.69 -3.72
C THR A 37 3.11 5.93 -2.84
N PRO A 38 4.23 6.50 -2.34
CA PRO A 38 4.18 7.70 -1.51
C PRO A 38 3.40 8.84 -2.17
N GLY A 39 2.40 9.38 -1.47
CA GLY A 39 1.49 10.43 -1.97
C GLY A 39 0.26 9.93 -2.72
N ALA A 40 0.15 8.63 -2.99
CA ALA A 40 -1.06 8.04 -3.56
C ALA A 40 -2.21 7.99 -2.54
N ALA A 41 -3.45 7.88 -3.04
CA ALA A 41 -4.63 7.78 -2.20
C ALA A 41 -4.61 6.50 -1.34
N THR A 42 -5.08 6.65 -0.11
CA THR A 42 -5.10 5.63 0.94
C THR A 42 -6.54 5.33 1.35
N LEU A 43 -6.72 4.25 2.11
CA LEU A 43 -8.03 3.76 2.51
C LEU A 43 -8.16 3.79 4.04
N VAL A 44 -9.23 4.38 4.56
CA VAL A 44 -9.57 4.24 5.98
C VAL A 44 -10.18 2.85 6.20
N ALA A 45 -9.66 2.10 7.16
CA ALA A 45 -10.08 0.74 7.49
C ALA A 45 -11.43 0.68 8.25
N ASP A 46 -12.43 1.40 7.75
CA ASP A 46 -13.79 1.46 8.27
C ASP A 46 -14.81 1.30 7.11
N PRO A 47 -15.92 0.56 7.28
CA PRO A 47 -16.93 0.38 6.23
C PRO A 47 -17.56 1.67 5.70
N ASN A 48 -17.60 2.75 6.51
CA ASN A 48 -18.09 4.05 6.06
C ASN A 48 -16.96 4.92 5.51
N GLY A 49 -15.81 4.96 6.18
CA GLY A 49 -14.64 5.72 5.75
C GLY A 49 -14.08 5.26 4.40
N SER A 50 -14.11 3.95 4.14
CA SER A 50 -13.64 3.34 2.89
C SER A 50 -14.38 3.81 1.63
N LYS A 51 -15.65 4.24 1.76
CA LYS A 51 -16.46 4.73 0.64
C LYS A 51 -15.84 5.95 -0.04
N ALA A 52 -15.15 6.82 0.72
CA ALA A 52 -14.49 7.99 0.17
C ALA A 52 -13.40 7.61 -0.86
N TYR A 53 -12.62 6.57 -0.56
CA TYR A 53 -11.61 6.05 -1.47
C TYR A 53 -12.23 5.39 -2.72
N PHE A 54 -13.26 4.56 -2.54
CA PHE A 54 -13.91 3.86 -3.66
C PHE A 54 -14.59 4.82 -4.63
N ASN A 55 -15.30 5.83 -4.11
CA ASN A 55 -15.92 6.87 -4.92
C ASN A 55 -14.90 7.68 -5.73
N LYS A 56 -13.71 7.94 -5.18
CA LYS A 56 -12.64 8.66 -5.88
C LYS A 56 -11.97 7.81 -6.98
N THR A 57 -11.88 6.49 -6.77
CA THR A 57 -11.08 5.59 -7.62
C THR A 57 -11.89 4.91 -8.74
N HIS A 58 -13.22 4.75 -8.57
CA HIS A 58 -14.08 4.00 -9.49
C HIS A 58 -15.26 4.82 -10.05
N GLN A 59 -15.05 6.13 -10.28
CA GLN A 59 -16.04 6.97 -10.95
C GLN A 59 -15.79 7.04 -12.46
#